data_AF-A0AAW0X0L7-F1
#
_entry.id   AF-A0AAW0X0L7-F1
#
_cell.length_a   1.000
_cell.length_b   1.000
_cell.length_c   1.000
_cell.angle_alpha   90.00
_cell.angle_beta   90.00
_cell.angle_gamma   90.00
#
_symmetry.space_group_name_H-M   'P 1'
#
loop_
_entity.id
_entity.type
_entity.pdbx_description
1 polymer ?
#
loop_
_entity_poly.entity_id
_entity_poly.type
_entity_poly.pdbx_seq_one_letter_code
_entity_poly.pdbx_strand_id
1 'polypeptide(L)'
;MAGHLRRSGSRYGGAAGPRPAVVIRNKSVRKSIREINAFRYSSFVDLIYFASKTEVCKALNKTRGLYQRWGELQEEGTIVTSKEQLDWTNTELRNALRSIEWDLEDLEETI
;
A
#
# COMPACT_ATOMS: atom_id res chain seq x y z
N MET A 1 78.90 -1.82 -48.28
CA MET A 1 78.40 -3.15 -47.86
C MET A 1 77.14 -2.89 -47.02
N ALA A 2 75.95 -2.79 -47.63
CA ALA A 2 75.04 -3.91 -47.93
C ALA A 2 74.69 -4.70 -46.65
N GLY A 3 73.44 -4.89 -46.22
CA GLY A 3 72.10 -4.64 -46.75
C GLY A 3 71.08 -4.79 -45.60
N HIS A 4 69.84 -4.32 -45.79
CA HIS A 4 68.60 -5.15 -45.80
C HIS A 4 68.22 -5.78 -44.43
N LEU A 5 67.00 -5.75 -43.89
CA LEU A 5 65.68 -5.42 -44.40
C LEU A 5 64.69 -5.33 -43.20
N ARG A 6 63.69 -4.43 -43.34
CA ARG A 6 62.31 -4.50 -42.83
C ARG A 6 62.01 -4.55 -41.31
N ARG A 7 61.45 -3.40 -40.87
CA ARG A 7 60.35 -3.31 -39.91
C ARG A 7 59.28 -4.37 -40.20
N SER A 8 59.08 -5.29 -39.27
CA SER A 8 57.87 -6.12 -39.21
C SER A 8 56.82 -5.40 -38.37
N GLY A 9 56.07 -4.51 -39.02
CA GLY A 9 54.75 -4.11 -38.51
C GLY A 9 53.81 -5.30 -38.68
N SER A 10 53.50 -5.99 -37.59
CA SER A 10 52.46 -7.02 -37.58
C SER A 10 51.10 -6.33 -37.69
N ARG A 11 50.65 -6.22 -38.93
CA ARG A 11 49.30 -5.83 -39.32
C ARG A 11 48.51 -7.12 -39.52
N TYR A 12 48.05 -7.70 -38.40
CA TYR A 12 46.93 -8.64 -38.38
C TYR A 12 46.03 -8.10 -37.27
N GLY A 13 45.04 -7.29 -37.62
CA GLY A 13 43.76 -7.84 -38.04
C GLY A 13 42.83 -7.63 -36.85
N GLY A 14 42.43 -6.37 -36.65
CA GLY A 14 41.43 -6.03 -35.64
C GLY A 14 40.15 -6.74 -35.98
N ALA A 15 39.89 -7.87 -35.31
CA ALA A 15 38.58 -8.47 -35.26
C ALA A 15 37.68 -7.44 -34.56
N ALA A 16 36.96 -6.65 -35.36
CA ALA A 16 35.77 -5.98 -34.91
C ALA A 16 34.78 -7.09 -34.51
N GLY A 17 34.91 -7.57 -33.28
CA GLY A 17 33.86 -8.35 -32.63
C GLY A 17 32.54 -7.57 -32.74
N PRO A 18 31.40 -8.26 -32.80
CA PRO A 18 30.10 -7.59 -32.89
C PRO A 18 30.03 -6.58 -31.76
N ARG A 19 29.97 -5.29 -32.12
CA ARG A 19 29.81 -4.20 -31.15
C ARG A 19 28.63 -4.60 -30.26
N PRO A 20 28.74 -4.58 -28.93
CA PRO A 20 27.56 -4.73 -28.10
C PRO A 20 26.60 -3.64 -28.58
N ALA A 21 25.41 -4.04 -29.03
CA ALA A 21 24.41 -3.10 -29.48
C ALA A 21 24.22 -2.10 -28.34
N VAL A 22 24.68 -0.86 -28.54
CA VAL A 22 24.45 0.21 -27.58
C VAL A 22 22.96 0.46 -27.68
N VAL A 23 22.20 -0.17 -26.79
CA VAL A 23 20.78 0.12 -26.61
C VAL A 23 20.73 1.58 -26.18
N ILE A 24 20.48 2.47 -27.15
CA ILE A 24 20.31 3.90 -26.89
C ILE A 24 19.03 4.01 -26.10
N ARG A 25 19.19 4.11 -24.78
CA ARG A 25 18.06 4.11 -23.85
C ARG A 25 17.36 5.45 -23.97
N ASN A 26 16.19 5.45 -24.59
CA ASN A 26 15.42 6.68 -24.76
C ASN A 26 14.99 7.21 -23.38
N LYS A 27 15.57 8.33 -22.97
CA LYS A 27 15.31 8.96 -21.67
C LYS A 27 13.83 9.32 -21.49
N SER A 28 13.15 9.70 -22.58
CA SER A 28 11.71 10.02 -22.57
C SER A 28 10.87 8.80 -22.22
N VAL A 29 11.13 7.66 -22.85
CA VAL A 29 10.40 6.40 -22.60
C VAL A 29 10.55 5.97 -21.13
N ARG A 30 11.77 6.09 -20.57
CA ARG A 30 12.01 5.78 -19.15
C ARG A 30 11.25 6.70 -18.21
N LYS A 31 11.18 7.99 -18.54
CA LYS A 31 10.44 8.98 -17.76
C LYS A 31 8.95 8.63 -17.77
N SER A 32 8.38 8.39 -18.95
CA SER A 32 6.97 8.00 -19.09
C SER A 32 6.64 6.69 -18.37
N ILE A 33 7.51 5.67 -18.44
CA ILE A 33 7.29 4.41 -17.71
C ILE A 33 7.30 4.64 -16.18
N ARG A 34 8.20 5.50 -15.67
CA ARG A 34 8.20 5.85 -14.24
C ARG A 34 6.94 6.60 -13.84
N GLU A 35 6.49 7.55 -14.66
CA GLU A 35 5.26 8.31 -14.43
C GLU A 35 4.03 7.38 -14.41
N ILE A 36 3.94 6.44 -15.36
CA ILE A 36 2.88 5.41 -15.38
C ILE A 36 2.95 4.54 -14.13
N ASN A 37 4.14 4.11 -13.71
CA ASN A 37 4.29 3.31 -12.49
C ASN A 37 3.86 4.11 -11.26
N ALA A 38 4.32 5.35 -11.11
CA ALA A 38 3.92 6.22 -10.00
C ALA A 38 2.41 6.46 -9.97
N PHE A 39 1.79 6.69 -11.12
CA PHE A 39 0.33 6.83 -11.23
C PHE A 39 -0.39 5.56 -10.80
N ARG A 40 0.08 4.38 -11.23
CA ARG A 40 -0.48 3.09 -10.81
C ARG A 40 -0.36 2.86 -9.31
N TYR A 41 0.81 3.12 -8.73
CA TYR A 41 1.02 3.00 -7.28
C TYR A 41 0.11 3.97 -6.50
N SER A 42 0.02 5.24 -6.92
CA SER A 42 -0.89 6.22 -6.30
C SER A 42 -2.34 5.72 -6.37
N SER A 43 -2.83 5.35 -7.56
CA SER A 43 -4.20 4.89 -7.73
C SER A 43 -4.54 3.66 -6.90
N PHE A 44 -3.56 2.78 -6.66
CA PHE A 44 -3.73 1.59 -5.86
C PHE A 44 -3.78 1.91 -4.36
N VAL A 45 -2.85 2.75 -3.88
CA VAL A 45 -2.84 3.19 -2.48
C VAL A 45 -4.09 4.01 -2.15
N ASP A 46 -4.52 4.90 -3.05
CA ASP A 46 -5.76 5.68 -2.92
C ASP A 46 -6.99 4.77 -2.83
N LEU A 47 -7.05 3.70 -3.61
CA LEU A 47 -8.14 2.73 -3.60
C LEU A 47 -8.20 1.97 -2.27
N ILE A 48 -7.06 1.49 -1.76
CA ILE A 48 -6.96 0.80 -0.47
C ILE A 48 -7.41 1.74 0.65
N TYR A 49 -6.85 2.95 0.68
CA TYR A 49 -7.19 3.95 1.70
C TYR A 49 -8.69 4.26 1.72
N PHE A 50 -9.30 4.48 0.56
CA PHE A 50 -10.73 4.80 0.49
C PHE A 50 -11.62 3.61 0.91
N ALA A 51 -11.25 2.39 0.53
CA ALA A 51 -11.96 1.18 0.94
C ALA A 51 -11.91 1.00 2.47
N SER A 52 -10.72 1.04 3.06
CA SER A 52 -10.53 0.90 4.51
C SER A 52 -11.24 2.01 5.28
N LYS A 53 -11.11 3.27 4.84
CA LYS A 53 -11.85 4.41 5.42
C LYS A 53 -13.37 4.18 5.39
N THR A 54 -13.89 3.63 4.31
CA THR A 54 -15.33 3.33 4.17
C THR A 54 -15.77 2.26 5.17
N GLU A 55 -14.98 1.20 5.36
CA GLU A 55 -15.29 0.14 6.33
C GLU A 55 -15.23 0.65 7.77
N VAL A 56 -14.21 1.43 8.13
CA VAL A 56 -14.12 2.08 9.45
C VAL A 56 -15.34 2.98 9.71
N CYS A 57 -15.75 3.78 8.71
CA CYS A 57 -16.94 4.63 8.84
C CYS A 57 -18.23 3.81 9.04
N LYS A 58 -18.36 2.67 8.35
CA LYS A 58 -19.50 1.76 8.53
C LYS A 58 -19.51 1.15 9.93
N ALA A 59 -18.36 0.67 10.41
CA ALA A 59 -18.22 0.13 11.75
C ALA A 59 -18.58 1.19 12.81
N LEU A 60 -18.05 2.40 12.68
CA LEU A 60 -18.35 3.52 13.59
C LEU A 60 -19.83 3.87 13.64
N ASN A 61 -20.52 3.89 12.49
CA ASN A 61 -21.95 4.17 12.45
C ASN A 61 -22.78 3.09 13.16
N LYS A 62 -22.40 1.80 13.03
CA LYS A 62 -23.03 0.71 13.81
C LYS A 62 -22.79 0.88 15.31
N THR A 63 -21.54 1.15 15.70
CA THR A 63 -21.16 1.37 17.10
C THR A 63 -21.91 2.54 17.73
N ARG A 64 -22.18 3.61 16.97
CA ARG A 64 -23.01 4.74 17.43
C ARG A 64 -24.45 4.32 17.78
N GLY A 65 -25.09 3.50 16.94
CA GLY A 65 -26.41 2.97 17.25
C GLY A 65 -26.41 2.11 18.51
N LEU A 66 -25.38 1.28 18.68
CA LEU A 66 -25.19 0.47 19.88
C LEU A 66 -24.96 1.33 21.13
N TYR A 67 -24.24 2.43 21.00
CA TYR A 67 -23.98 3.39 22.09
C TYR A 67 -25.25 4.11 22.55
N GLN A 68 -26.11 4.50 21.59
CA GLN A 68 -27.42 5.08 21.91
C GLN A 68 -28.28 4.09 22.71
N ARG A 69 -28.36 2.84 22.25
CA ARG A 69 -29.10 1.78 22.96
C ARG A 69 -28.55 1.52 24.36
N TRP A 70 -27.24 1.53 24.52
CA TRP A 70 -26.60 1.42 25.83
C TRP A 70 -26.98 2.56 26.78
N GLY A 71 -27.10 3.79 26.26
CA GLY A 71 -27.60 4.94 27.03
C GLY A 71 -29.01 4.72 27.55
N GLU A 72 -29.94 4.31 26.67
CA GLU A 72 -31.33 4.00 27.03
C GLU A 72 -31.42 2.92 28.12
N LEU A 73 -30.64 1.85 27.99
CA LEU A 73 -30.64 0.74 28.94
C LEU A 73 -30.11 1.11 30.33
N GLN A 74 -29.23 2.11 30.42
CA GLN A 74 -28.76 2.61 31.72
C GLN A 74 -29.85 3.40 32.46
N GLU A 75 -30.69 4.13 31.73
CA GLU A 75 -31.83 4.85 32.31
C GLU A 75 -32.93 3.89 32.77
N GLU A 76 -33.12 2.77 32.08
CA GLU A 76 -34.13 1.74 32.37
C GLU A 76 -33.76 0.78 33.52
N GLY A 77 -32.61 0.99 34.18
CA GLY A 77 -31.78 0.06 34.97
C GLY A 77 -32.36 -0.66 36.22
N THR A 78 -33.67 -0.95 36.25
CA THR A 78 -34.34 -1.60 37.39
C THR A 78 -34.92 -2.99 37.08
N ILE A 79 -35.03 -3.37 35.80
CA ILE A 79 -35.61 -4.65 35.37
C ILE A 79 -34.47 -5.65 35.08
N VAL A 80 -34.59 -6.89 35.56
CA VAL A 80 -33.56 -7.95 35.38
C VAL A 80 -33.20 -8.15 33.91
N THR A 81 -34.18 -8.11 33.00
CA THR A 81 -33.96 -8.18 31.54
C THR A 81 -33.13 -7.02 31.00
N SER A 82 -33.33 -5.80 31.52
CA SER A 82 -32.54 -4.63 31.14
C SER A 82 -31.08 -4.76 31.60
N LYS A 83 -30.82 -5.45 32.72
CA LYS A 83 -29.45 -5.71 33.18
C LYS A 83 -28.67 -6.66 32.27
N GLU A 84 -29.27 -7.79 31.88
CA GLU A 84 -28.62 -8.73 30.95
C GLU A 84 -28.36 -8.08 29.59
N GLN A 85 -29.34 -7.34 29.07
CA GLN A 85 -29.16 -6.57 27.83
C GLN A 85 -28.09 -5.49 27.98
N LEU A 86 -28.00 -4.82 29.12
CA LEU A 86 -26.97 -3.82 29.40
C LEU A 86 -25.57 -4.45 29.40
N ASP A 87 -25.39 -5.60 30.05
CA ASP A 87 -24.11 -6.31 30.12
C ASP A 87 -23.66 -6.80 28.73
N TRP A 88 -24.59 -7.34 27.94
CA TRP A 88 -24.33 -7.70 26.54
C TRP A 88 -23.94 -6.47 25.71
N THR A 89 -24.73 -5.39 25.79
CA THR A 89 -24.49 -4.16 25.01
C THR A 89 -23.15 -3.53 25.38
N ASN A 90 -22.74 -3.58 26.66
CA ASN A 90 -21.44 -3.10 27.14
C ASN A 90 -20.29 -3.91 26.54
N THR A 91 -20.42 -5.24 26.56
CA THR A 91 -19.42 -6.14 25.98
C THR A 91 -19.27 -5.90 24.47
N GLU A 92 -20.41 -5.82 23.77
CA GLU A 92 -20.44 -5.63 22.33
C GLU A 92 -19.86 -4.26 21.92
N LEU A 93 -20.13 -3.20 22.68
CA LEU A 93 -19.52 -1.88 22.47
C LEU A 93 -18.00 -1.91 22.59
N ARG A 94 -17.47 -2.56 23.63
CA ARG A 94 -16.03 -2.69 23.83
C ARG A 94 -15.36 -3.46 22.69
N ASN A 95 -16.02 -4.52 22.21
CA ASN A 95 -15.52 -5.31 21.09
C ASN A 95 -15.54 -4.51 19.80
N ALA A 96 -16.63 -3.80 19.51
CA ALA A 96 -16.74 -2.97 18.31
C ALA A 96 -15.72 -1.82 18.30
N LEU A 97 -15.49 -1.16 19.43
CA LEU A 97 -14.47 -0.11 19.56
C LEU A 97 -13.06 -0.67 19.34
N ARG A 98 -12.73 -1.82 19.94
CA ARG A 98 -11.43 -2.49 19.75
C ARG A 98 -11.20 -2.88 18.29
N SER A 99 -12.23 -3.38 17.62
CA SER A 99 -12.14 -3.71 16.19
C SER A 99 -11.84 -2.47 15.35
N ILE A 100 -12.46 -1.32 15.68
CA ILE A 100 -12.19 -0.06 14.99
C ILE A 100 -10.76 0.42 15.27
N GLU A 101 -10.27 0.28 16.49
CA GLU A 101 -8.89 0.62 16.85
C GLU A 101 -7.89 -0.19 16.00
N TRP A 102 -8.08 -1.50 15.89
CA TRP A 102 -7.25 -2.35 15.02
C TRP A 102 -7.32 -1.93 13.54
N ASP A 103 -8.51 -1.67 13.01
CA ASP A 103 -8.65 -1.21 11.62
C ASP A 103 -7.92 0.13 11.36
N LEU A 104 -7.82 1.00 12.38
CA LEU A 104 -7.10 2.27 12.30
C LEU A 104 -5.59 2.08 12.40
N GLU A 105 -5.12 1.17 13.26
CA GLU A 105 -3.70 0.77 13.35
C GLU A 105 -3.24 0.20 12.00
N ASP A 106 -3.98 -0.75 11.42
CA ASP A 106 -3.70 -1.32 10.10
C ASP A 106 -3.66 -0.26 8.99
N LEU A 107 -4.56 0.74 9.08
CA LEU A 107 -4.57 1.85 8.15
C LEU A 107 -3.31 2.71 8.29
N GLU A 108 -2.89 3.03 9.51
CA GLU A 108 -1.67 3.80 9.78
C GLU A 108 -0.41 3.09 9.30
N GLU A 109 -0.32 1.76 9.42
CA GLU A 109 0.80 0.98 8.89
C GLU A 109 0.89 0.97 7.35
N THR A 110 -0.22 1.28 6.66
CA THR A 110 -0.32 1.19 5.20
C THR A 110 0.06 2.49 4.46
N ILE A 111 0.05 3.65 5.14
CA ILE A 111 0.29 5.00 4.57
C ILE A 111 1.74 5.47 4.77
#